data_AF-A0A178UPN8-F1
#
_entry.id   AF-A0A178UPN8-F1
#
_cell.length_a   1.000
_cell.length_b   1.000
_cell.length_c   1.000
_cell.angle_alpha   90.00
_cell.angle_beta   90.00
_cell.angle_gamma   90.00
#
_symmetry.space_group_name_H-M   'P 1'
#
loop_
_entity.id
_entity.type
_entity.pdbx_description
1 polymer ?
#
loop_
_entity_poly.entity_id
_entity_poly.type
_entity_poly.pdbx_seq_one_letter_code
_entity_poly.pdbx_strand_id
1 'polypeptide(L)'
;MEPPTGILASLWQFILFIPYFTGLLLLGVIKGIVLCPLICLTVAIGNSAIILGLLPVHAIWTLYSIASAKQLGPILKIFLCLCVPLGVILWLVVSILGSVLGGAIYGFLSPIFATFDAVGEGKSNPFFHCFYDGTWSTVQGSFTVVCDFKDVCFHSYFSFMDDLRTSTANRHYYEIRLLQIPGAVIVAVLGILVDFPVISLLALCKSPYMLFKGWHRLFHDLIGREGPFLETMCVPIAGLVILLWPLAVVGAVLGSVVSSVFLGAYGGVVSYQESSFFFGLCYVVASVSIYDEYSNDVLDMPEGSCFPRPIYRRNEEGASTAFSGGLSRPNSFKTTPSRGGSNKGPMIDLKPLDLLEALFVECRRHGEIMVTKGIINSKDIEEAKSSKGSQVISFGLPAYSLLHELLRSIKSNSTGLLLGDGVTEITTRNRPKDAFFDWFLNPFLILKDQIEAANLSEEEEEYLGKLVLLFGDSERLKSSIVESESPPLTELRKAELDAFARRLQGLTKSVSRYPTFRRHFVELVKKLSNDLDNKHNRFEGGSRSVPRPGKTVSRIFSQKSFKKKTSSNGSDQDSPNRGLRDIDIV
;
A
#
# COMPACT_ATOMS: atom_id res chain seq x y z
N MET A 1 15.52 -28.33 14.90
CA MET A 1 15.36 -29.45 15.85
C MET A 1 14.51 -30.50 15.17
N GLU A 2 14.95 -31.74 15.10
CA GLU A 2 14.10 -32.83 14.58
C GLU A 2 12.88 -33.02 15.48
N PRO A 3 11.67 -33.19 14.92
CA PRO A 3 10.46 -33.30 15.74
C PRO A 3 10.49 -34.59 16.55
N PRO A 4 10.23 -34.52 17.87
CA PRO A 4 10.25 -35.70 18.73
C PRO A 4 9.14 -36.68 18.37
N THR A 5 9.47 -37.95 18.20
CA THR A 5 8.50 -39.04 18.02
C THR A 5 7.90 -39.43 19.36
N GLY A 6 6.78 -38.83 19.75
CA GLY A 6 5.99 -39.23 20.91
C GLY A 6 5.29 -38.05 21.62
N ILE A 7 4.03 -38.25 22.03
CA ILE A 7 3.19 -37.21 22.66
C ILE A 7 3.82 -36.69 23.96
N LEU A 8 4.42 -37.57 24.77
CA LEU A 8 5.05 -37.20 26.05
C LEU A 8 6.35 -36.40 25.87
N ALA A 9 7.17 -36.76 24.88
CA ALA A 9 8.39 -36.04 24.54
C ALA A 9 8.09 -34.66 23.92
N SER A 10 7.03 -34.57 23.12
CA SER A 10 6.51 -33.30 22.60
C SER A 10 5.97 -32.39 23.71
N LEU A 11 5.25 -32.94 24.69
CA LEU A 11 4.75 -32.18 25.85
C LEU A 11 5.90 -31.68 26.74
N TRP A 12 6.93 -32.51 26.94
CA TRP A 12 8.11 -32.12 27.71
C TRP A 12 8.93 -31.03 27.02
N GLN A 13 9.18 -31.15 25.71
CA GLN A 13 9.81 -30.08 24.93
C GLN A 13 8.98 -28.80 24.91
N PHE A 14 7.66 -28.90 24.89
CA PHE A 14 6.77 -27.75 25.00
C PHE A 14 6.92 -27.04 26.36
N ILE A 15 6.91 -27.79 27.46
CA ILE A 15 7.12 -27.24 28.82
C ILE A 15 8.50 -26.56 28.93
N LEU A 16 9.54 -27.14 28.32
CA LEU A 16 10.88 -26.55 28.27
C LEU A 16 10.97 -25.32 27.34
N PHE A 17 10.12 -25.24 26.33
CA PHE A 17 10.06 -24.11 25.40
C PHE A 17 9.33 -22.89 25.98
N ILE A 18 8.36 -23.08 26.89
CA ILE A 18 7.64 -21.98 27.56
C ILE A 18 8.60 -20.95 28.19
N PRO A 19 9.57 -21.31 29.07
CA PRO A 19 10.45 -20.31 29.67
C PRO A 19 11.35 -19.62 28.64
N TYR A 20 11.75 -20.31 27.57
CA TYR A 20 12.52 -19.71 26.47
C TYR A 20 11.68 -18.68 25.72
N PHE A 21 10.44 -19.01 25.36
CA PHE A 21 9.50 -18.09 24.74
C PHE A 21 9.16 -16.91 25.66
N THR A 22 8.87 -17.16 26.93
CA THR A 22 8.60 -16.10 27.91
C THR A 22 9.81 -15.18 28.05
N GLY A 23 11.03 -15.72 28.01
CA GLY A 23 12.27 -14.94 27.96
C GLY A 23 12.37 -14.04 26.73
N LEU A 24 12.10 -14.58 25.53
CA LEU A 24 12.09 -13.80 24.28
C LEU A 24 11.00 -12.72 24.26
N LEU A 25 9.79 -13.07 24.73
CA LEU A 25 8.68 -12.13 24.84
C LEU A 25 9.01 -11.02 25.83
N LEU A 26 9.56 -11.35 27.01
CA LEU A 26 9.96 -10.38 28.01
C LEU A 26 11.07 -9.47 27.46
N LEU A 27 12.06 -10.04 26.77
CA LEU A 27 13.12 -9.27 26.10
C LEU A 27 12.54 -8.31 25.06
N GLY A 28 11.64 -8.80 24.20
CA GLY A 28 10.94 -8.00 23.20
C GLY A 28 10.12 -6.88 23.84
N VAL A 29 9.37 -7.17 24.91
CA VAL A 29 8.57 -6.19 25.66
C VAL A 29 9.46 -5.15 26.33
N ILE A 30 10.57 -5.53 26.95
CA ILE A 30 11.53 -4.58 27.53
C ILE A 30 12.07 -3.64 26.45
N LYS A 31 12.50 -4.19 25.30
CA LYS A 31 12.96 -3.40 24.15
C LYS A 31 11.86 -2.46 23.66
N GLY A 32 10.62 -2.95 23.53
CA GLY A 32 9.45 -2.18 23.17
C GLY A 32 9.19 -1.02 24.14
N ILE A 33 9.19 -1.27 25.46
CA ILE A 33 8.98 -0.24 26.49
C ILE A 33 10.09 0.82 26.45
N VAL A 34 11.34 0.43 26.26
CA VAL A 34 12.48 1.36 26.21
C VAL A 34 12.46 2.21 24.92
N LEU A 35 12.15 1.61 23.78
CA LEU A 35 12.20 2.29 22.47
C LEU A 35 10.92 3.06 22.16
N CYS A 36 9.76 2.63 22.68
CA CYS A 36 8.46 3.25 22.39
C CYS A 36 8.42 4.76 22.67
N PRO A 37 8.88 5.30 23.82
CA PRO A 37 8.88 6.73 24.07
C PRO A 37 9.72 7.51 23.06
N LEU A 38 10.90 7.01 22.71
CA LEU A 38 11.80 7.64 21.74
C LEU A 38 11.20 7.68 20.33
N ILE A 39 10.61 6.56 19.90
CA ILE A 39 10.00 6.42 18.59
C ILE A 39 8.73 7.27 18.49
N CYS A 40 7.87 7.20 19.51
CA CYS A 40 6.67 8.02 19.61
C CYS A 40 7.02 9.50 19.54
N LEU A 41 8.08 9.95 20.24
CA LEU A 41 8.54 11.33 20.21
C LEU A 41 9.06 11.72 18.82
N THR A 42 9.83 10.85 18.16
CA THR A 42 10.40 11.11 16.84
C THR A 42 9.30 11.23 15.78
N VAL A 43 8.33 10.31 15.78
CA VAL A 43 7.20 10.34 14.84
C VAL A 43 6.29 11.53 15.13
N ALA A 44 5.94 11.77 16.40
CA ALA A 44 5.07 12.88 16.78
C ALA A 44 5.68 14.24 16.44
N ILE A 45 6.95 14.47 16.78
CA ILE A 45 7.65 15.74 16.46
C ILE A 45 7.82 15.87 14.94
N GLY A 46 8.28 14.82 14.26
CA GLY A 46 8.52 14.84 12.82
C GLY A 46 7.24 15.16 12.03
N ASN A 47 6.16 14.43 12.28
CA ASN A 47 4.89 14.65 11.61
C ASN A 47 4.28 16.00 11.98
N SER A 48 4.33 16.40 13.26
CA SER A 48 3.81 17.71 13.69
C SER A 48 4.54 18.88 13.02
N ALA A 49 5.87 18.79 12.89
CA ALA A 49 6.67 19.79 12.20
C ALA A 49 6.29 19.91 10.71
N ILE A 50 6.08 18.77 10.04
CA ILE A 50 5.62 18.74 8.63
C ILE A 50 4.24 19.36 8.51
N ILE A 51 3.29 18.98 9.37
CA ILE A 51 1.92 19.47 9.35
C ILE A 51 1.90 20.98 9.58
N LEU A 52 2.51 21.46 10.66
CA LEU A 52 2.51 22.89 10.99
C LEU A 52 3.21 23.72 9.91
N GLY A 53 4.30 23.21 9.34
CA GLY A 53 5.03 23.88 8.26
C GLY A 53 4.22 23.98 6.96
N LEU A 54 3.46 22.93 6.62
CA LEU A 54 2.68 22.88 5.37
C LEU A 54 1.22 23.32 5.52
N LEU A 55 0.70 23.45 6.74
CA LEU A 55 -0.68 23.82 7.03
C LEU A 55 -1.19 25.03 6.21
N PRO A 56 -0.47 26.17 6.16
CA PRO A 56 -0.95 27.32 5.39
C PRO A 56 -0.95 27.03 3.88
N VAL A 57 0.05 26.31 3.38
CA VAL A 57 0.15 25.96 1.96
C VAL A 57 -0.98 25.01 1.57
N HIS A 58 -1.23 23.97 2.37
CA HIS A 58 -2.34 23.05 2.18
C HIS A 58 -3.69 23.75 2.26
N ALA A 59 -3.91 24.64 3.22
CA ALA A 59 -5.18 25.36 3.35
C ALA A 59 -5.44 26.24 2.12
N ILE A 60 -4.46 27.04 1.69
CA ILE A 60 -4.58 27.91 0.51
C ILE A 60 -4.76 27.08 -0.76
N TRP A 61 -3.97 26.02 -0.93
CA TRP A 61 -4.09 25.14 -2.10
C TRP A 61 -5.43 24.41 -2.14
N THR A 62 -5.94 23.96 -1.00
CA THR A 62 -7.28 23.37 -0.87
C THR A 62 -8.34 24.33 -1.39
N LEU A 63 -8.35 25.56 -0.87
CA LEU A 63 -9.32 26.59 -1.24
C LEU A 63 -9.21 26.95 -2.73
N TYR A 64 -7.99 27.11 -3.23
CA TYR A 64 -7.72 27.39 -4.64
C TYR A 64 -8.23 26.28 -5.56
N SER A 65 -7.94 25.01 -5.23
CA SER A 65 -8.40 23.86 -6.01
C SER A 65 -9.92 23.72 -6.00
N ILE A 66 -10.59 23.91 -4.86
CA ILE A 66 -12.07 23.88 -4.77
C ILE A 66 -12.67 24.99 -5.62
N ALA A 67 -12.15 26.22 -5.51
CA ALA A 67 -12.63 27.35 -6.30
C ALA A 67 -12.46 27.13 -7.81
N SER A 68 -11.32 26.56 -8.19
CA SER A 68 -10.93 26.32 -9.59
C SER A 68 -11.54 25.06 -10.20
N ALA A 69 -12.05 24.13 -9.40
CA ALA A 69 -12.61 22.87 -9.87
C ALA A 69 -13.84 23.11 -10.75
N LYS A 70 -13.83 22.57 -11.98
CA LYS A 70 -14.93 22.70 -12.94
C LYS A 70 -16.08 21.72 -12.67
N GLN A 71 -15.83 20.67 -11.90
CA GLN A 71 -16.83 19.65 -11.57
C GLN A 71 -17.76 20.05 -10.42
N LEU A 72 -17.45 21.11 -9.66
CA LEU A 72 -18.23 21.51 -8.48
C LEU A 72 -19.17 22.68 -8.84
N GLY A 73 -20.44 22.57 -8.47
CA GLY A 73 -21.42 23.66 -8.59
C GLY A 73 -21.12 24.82 -7.62
N PRO A 74 -21.66 26.02 -7.86
CA PRO A 74 -21.35 27.21 -7.08
C PRO A 74 -21.72 27.08 -5.60
N ILE A 75 -22.87 26.48 -5.30
CA ILE A 75 -23.33 26.25 -3.92
C ILE A 75 -22.40 25.27 -3.19
N LEU A 76 -22.03 24.17 -3.86
CA LEU A 76 -21.11 23.17 -3.31
C LEU A 76 -19.72 23.77 -3.02
N LYS A 77 -19.22 24.67 -3.89
CA LYS A 77 -17.96 25.38 -3.66
C LYS A 77 -18.00 26.24 -2.40
N ILE A 78 -19.06 27.04 -2.22
CA ILE A 78 -19.22 27.90 -1.03
C ILE A 78 -19.28 27.04 0.23
N PHE A 79 -20.08 25.98 0.20
CA PHE A 79 -20.20 25.04 1.32
C PHE A 79 -18.85 24.40 1.68
N LEU A 80 -18.15 23.83 0.70
CA LEU A 80 -16.85 23.20 0.92
C LEU A 80 -15.82 24.22 1.45
N CYS A 81 -15.80 25.43 0.90
CA CYS A 81 -14.96 26.54 1.38
C CYS A 81 -15.22 26.86 2.86
N LEU A 82 -16.49 26.91 3.28
CA LEU A 82 -16.89 27.11 4.67
C LEU A 82 -16.48 25.93 5.57
N CYS A 83 -16.44 24.72 5.04
CA CYS A 83 -16.01 23.52 5.77
C CYS A 83 -14.47 23.39 5.88
N VAL A 84 -13.69 24.04 5.01
CA VAL A 84 -12.21 23.91 5.03
C VAL A 84 -11.62 24.27 6.40
N PRO A 85 -11.97 25.38 7.08
CA PRO A 85 -11.43 25.69 8.41
C PRO A 85 -11.67 24.59 9.44
N LEU A 86 -12.89 24.03 9.48
CA LEU A 86 -13.22 22.92 10.37
C LEU A 86 -12.42 21.66 10.01
N GLY A 87 -12.30 21.37 8.71
CA GLY A 87 -11.49 20.26 8.22
C GLY A 87 -10.01 20.39 8.56
N VAL A 88 -9.45 21.60 8.51
CA VAL A 88 -8.06 21.89 8.88
C VAL A 88 -7.81 21.68 10.38
N ILE A 89 -8.73 22.14 11.24
CA ILE A 89 -8.65 21.92 12.70
C ILE A 89 -8.74 20.42 13.00
N LEU A 90 -9.73 19.73 12.42
CA LEU A 90 -9.91 18.30 12.62
C LEU A 90 -8.70 17.50 12.13
N TRP A 91 -8.16 17.85 10.95
CA TRP A 91 -6.96 17.24 10.40
C TRP A 91 -5.77 17.37 11.34
N LEU A 92 -5.55 18.54 11.94
CA LEU A 92 -4.47 18.75 12.90
C LEU A 92 -4.62 17.85 14.13
N VAL A 93 -5.82 17.80 14.72
CA VAL A 93 -6.10 16.97 15.91
C VAL A 93 -5.91 15.50 15.60
N VAL A 94 -6.54 15.00 14.53
CA VAL A 94 -6.47 13.60 14.11
C VAL A 94 -5.04 13.21 13.77
N SER A 95 -4.27 14.09 13.12
CA SER A 95 -2.89 13.79 12.74
C SER A 95 -1.94 13.73 13.94
N ILE A 96 -2.11 14.61 14.94
CA ILE A 96 -1.31 14.57 16.17
C ILE A 96 -1.62 13.30 16.95
N LEU A 97 -2.92 13.02 17.19
CA LEU A 97 -3.36 11.80 17.90
C LEU A 97 -2.91 10.54 17.16
N GLY A 98 -3.08 10.50 15.84
CA GLY A 98 -2.65 9.40 14.98
C GLY A 98 -1.14 9.21 14.98
N SER A 99 -0.34 10.28 15.03
CA SER A 99 1.12 10.19 15.08
C SER A 99 1.62 9.64 16.43
N VAL A 100 1.01 10.06 17.54
CA VAL A 100 1.32 9.54 18.87
C VAL A 100 0.92 8.06 18.97
N LEU A 101 -0.32 7.74 18.60
CA LEU A 101 -0.84 6.37 18.67
C LEU A 101 -0.08 5.44 17.72
N GLY A 102 0.11 5.84 16.47
CA GLY A 102 0.87 5.08 15.47
C GLY A 102 2.33 4.90 15.87
N GLY A 103 2.97 5.96 16.40
CA GLY A 103 4.33 5.89 16.93
C GLY A 103 4.45 4.94 18.12
N ALA A 104 3.47 4.93 19.02
CA ALA A 104 3.44 4.01 20.17
C ALA A 104 3.24 2.55 19.73
N ILE A 105 2.27 2.29 18.84
CA ILE A 105 2.00 0.94 18.31
C ILE A 105 3.24 0.41 17.58
N TYR A 106 3.79 1.20 16.65
CA TYR A 106 4.98 0.81 15.89
C TYR A 106 6.20 0.61 16.80
N GLY A 107 6.45 1.55 17.71
CA GLY A 107 7.59 1.50 18.61
C GLY A 107 7.54 0.39 19.66
N PHE A 108 6.34 -0.07 20.02
CA PHE A 108 6.17 -1.21 20.92
C PHE A 108 6.22 -2.55 20.19
N LEU A 109 5.52 -2.70 19.06
CA LEU A 109 5.38 -3.99 18.37
C LEU A 109 6.57 -4.35 17.49
N SER A 110 7.20 -3.39 16.80
CA SER A 110 8.32 -3.67 15.89
C SER A 110 9.50 -4.37 16.60
N PRO A 111 9.97 -3.92 17.77
CA PRO A 111 11.03 -4.61 18.50
C PRO A 111 10.64 -6.01 18.98
N ILE A 112 9.35 -6.26 19.28
CA ILE A 112 8.85 -7.58 19.70
C ILE A 112 8.95 -8.54 18.52
N PHE A 113 8.40 -8.19 17.35
CA PHE A 113 8.45 -9.03 16.16
C PHE A 113 9.88 -9.32 15.71
N ALA A 114 10.74 -8.30 15.68
CA ALA A 114 12.15 -8.49 15.32
C ALA A 114 12.91 -9.44 16.27
N THR A 115 12.50 -9.53 17.54
CA THR A 115 13.10 -10.46 18.50
C THR A 115 12.70 -11.91 18.21
N PHE A 116 11.48 -12.13 17.70
CA PHE A 116 11.03 -13.45 17.25
C PHE A 116 11.63 -13.84 15.88
N ASP A 117 11.70 -12.89 14.94
CA ASP A 117 12.28 -13.11 13.61
C ASP A 117 13.76 -13.50 13.70
N ALA A 118 14.51 -12.91 14.63
CA ALA A 118 15.92 -13.25 14.90
C ALA A 118 16.13 -14.74 15.25
N VAL A 119 15.12 -15.42 15.79
CA VAL A 119 15.15 -16.84 16.13
C VAL A 119 14.62 -17.70 14.97
N GLY A 120 13.63 -17.21 14.22
CA GLY A 120 13.04 -17.92 13.07
C GLY A 120 13.94 -17.99 11.84
N GLU A 121 14.78 -16.98 11.58
CA GLU A 121 15.57 -16.86 10.34
C GLU A 121 16.87 -17.69 10.31
N GLY A 122 17.16 -18.51 11.32
CA GLY A 122 18.35 -19.40 11.29
C GLY A 122 19.70 -18.66 11.22
N LYS A 123 19.78 -17.44 11.79
CA LYS A 123 20.98 -16.58 11.78
C LYS A 123 22.16 -17.19 12.55
N SER A 124 23.39 -16.84 12.15
CA SER A 124 24.64 -17.43 12.67
C SER A 124 24.98 -17.11 14.13
N ASN A 125 24.16 -16.35 14.86
CA ASN A 125 24.23 -16.13 16.32
C ASN A 125 22.88 -15.62 16.86
N PRO A 126 21.88 -16.51 17.11
CA PRO A 126 20.51 -16.11 17.43
C PRO A 126 20.44 -15.27 18.71
N PHE A 127 21.30 -15.56 19.70
CA PHE A 127 21.34 -14.82 20.96
C PHE A 127 21.71 -13.33 20.76
N PHE A 128 22.76 -13.03 20.00
CA PHE A 128 23.16 -11.64 19.73
C PHE A 128 22.08 -10.89 18.94
N HIS A 129 21.53 -11.54 17.91
CA HIS A 129 20.48 -10.96 17.07
C HIS A 129 19.18 -10.71 17.84
N CYS A 130 18.82 -11.53 18.85
CA CYS A 130 17.69 -11.25 19.72
C CYS A 130 17.83 -9.92 20.49
N PHE A 131 19.04 -9.54 20.89
CA PHE A 131 19.28 -8.27 21.58
C PHE A 131 19.43 -7.10 20.60
N TYR A 132 20.12 -7.30 19.48
CA TYR A 132 20.47 -6.24 18.54
C TYR A 132 19.35 -5.94 17.53
N ASP A 133 18.76 -6.95 16.90
CA ASP A 133 17.76 -6.77 15.85
C ASP A 133 16.50 -6.11 16.44
N GLY A 134 15.91 -5.15 15.73
CA GLY A 134 14.74 -4.40 16.24
C GLY A 134 15.08 -3.22 17.15
N THR A 135 16.35 -2.93 17.43
CA THR A 135 16.76 -1.70 18.12
C THR A 135 16.98 -0.56 17.13
N TRP A 136 18.12 -0.56 16.45
CA TRP A 136 18.50 0.46 15.48
C TRP A 136 17.61 0.45 14.23
N SER A 137 17.21 -0.74 13.77
CA SER A 137 16.29 -0.88 12.63
C SER A 137 14.93 -0.24 12.91
N THR A 138 14.40 -0.34 14.13
CA THR A 138 13.14 0.31 14.50
C THR A 138 13.28 1.84 14.52
N VAL A 139 14.41 2.37 15.00
CA VAL A 139 14.70 3.81 14.95
C VAL A 139 14.84 4.29 13.50
N GLN A 140 15.55 3.56 12.64
CA GLN A 140 15.61 3.89 11.21
C GLN A 140 14.23 3.83 10.54
N GLY A 141 13.42 2.84 10.91
CA GLY A 141 12.05 2.71 10.43
C GLY A 141 11.17 3.87 10.88
N SER A 142 11.35 4.44 12.08
CA SER A 142 10.59 5.62 12.50
C SER A 142 10.90 6.86 11.65
N PHE A 143 12.17 7.08 11.28
CA PHE A 143 12.53 8.11 10.30
C PHE A 143 11.93 7.83 8.92
N THR A 144 11.83 6.56 8.53
CA THR A 144 11.17 6.16 7.28
C THR A 144 9.68 6.49 7.32
N VAL A 145 8.99 6.24 8.43
CA VAL A 145 7.58 6.62 8.63
C VAL A 145 7.39 8.14 8.49
N VAL A 146 8.25 8.95 9.09
CA VAL A 146 8.19 10.42 8.96
C VAL A 146 8.47 10.88 7.53
N CYS A 147 9.44 10.26 6.85
CA CYS A 147 9.72 10.53 5.44
C CYS A 147 8.56 10.13 4.53
N ASP A 148 7.92 8.99 4.78
CA ASP A 148 6.75 8.53 4.01
C ASP A 148 5.57 9.48 4.21
N PHE A 149 5.34 9.95 5.44
CA PHE A 149 4.32 10.97 5.73
C PHE A 149 4.63 12.31 5.05
N LYS A 150 5.90 12.74 5.08
CA LYS A 150 6.37 13.92 4.35
C LYS A 150 6.07 13.78 2.86
N ASP A 151 6.37 12.64 2.25
CA ASP A 151 6.15 12.41 0.82
C ASP A 151 4.65 12.45 0.47
N VAL A 152 3.79 11.93 1.35
CA VAL A 152 2.32 12.07 1.21
C VAL A 152 1.89 13.54 1.22
N CYS A 153 2.39 14.34 2.16
CA CYS A 153 2.06 15.77 2.23
C CYS A 153 2.63 16.57 1.05
N PHE A 154 3.88 16.34 0.65
CA PHE A 154 4.53 17.13 -0.40
C PHE A 154 4.16 16.71 -1.83
N HIS A 155 3.73 15.47 -2.06
CA HIS A 155 3.49 14.96 -3.41
C HIS A 155 2.08 14.42 -3.59
N SER A 156 1.67 13.46 -2.78
CA SER A 156 0.39 12.76 -2.99
C SER A 156 -0.78 13.71 -2.81
N TYR A 157 -0.76 14.54 -1.77
CA TYR A 157 -1.78 15.56 -1.53
C TYR A 157 -1.92 16.52 -2.71
N PHE A 158 -0.82 17.12 -3.19
CA PHE A 158 -0.89 18.06 -4.31
C PHE A 158 -1.38 17.39 -5.59
N SER A 159 -0.97 16.14 -5.84
CA SER A 159 -1.47 15.33 -6.95
C SER A 159 -2.99 15.13 -6.90
N PHE A 160 -3.56 14.85 -5.73
CA PHE A 160 -5.02 14.74 -5.56
C PHE A 160 -5.74 16.06 -5.80
N MET A 161 -5.19 17.15 -5.26
CA MET A 161 -5.77 18.48 -5.42
C MET A 161 -5.67 19.01 -6.86
N ASP A 162 -4.65 18.61 -7.60
CA ASP A 162 -4.51 18.88 -9.03
C ASP A 162 -5.50 18.07 -9.87
N ASP A 163 -5.75 16.81 -9.52
CA ASP A 163 -6.79 16.00 -10.17
C ASP A 163 -8.16 16.61 -9.96
N LEU A 164 -8.51 17.04 -8.74
CA LEU A 164 -9.77 17.73 -8.47
C LEU A 164 -9.93 18.99 -9.35
N ARG A 165 -8.84 19.72 -9.58
CA ARG A 165 -8.83 20.94 -10.41
C ARG A 165 -8.98 20.64 -11.89
N THR A 166 -8.27 19.63 -12.39
CA THR A 166 -8.11 19.34 -13.83
C THR A 166 -9.13 18.36 -14.38
N SER A 167 -9.81 17.61 -13.51
CA SER A 167 -10.84 16.66 -13.93
C SER A 167 -11.94 17.40 -14.69
N THR A 168 -12.16 16.99 -15.94
CA THR A 168 -13.20 17.55 -16.80
C THR A 168 -14.57 17.06 -16.33
N ALA A 169 -15.56 17.95 -16.33
CA ALA A 169 -16.93 17.57 -15.98
C ALA A 169 -17.49 16.68 -17.08
N ASN A 170 -17.62 15.38 -16.82
CA ASN A 170 -18.38 14.48 -17.67
C ASN A 170 -19.86 14.82 -17.52
N ARG A 171 -20.36 15.72 -18.39
CA ARG A 171 -21.76 16.14 -18.59
C ARG A 171 -22.51 16.80 -17.42
N HIS A 172 -22.22 16.51 -16.16
CA HIS A 172 -22.90 17.12 -15.01
C HIS A 172 -21.91 17.57 -13.94
N TYR A 173 -22.11 18.77 -13.41
CA TYR A 173 -21.41 19.26 -12.23
C TYR A 173 -22.11 18.73 -10.97
N TYR A 174 -21.35 18.44 -9.92
CA TYR A 174 -21.88 18.04 -8.62
C TYR A 174 -22.44 19.26 -7.90
N GLU A 175 -23.71 19.23 -7.53
CA GLU A 175 -24.37 20.31 -6.78
C GLU A 175 -25.12 19.77 -5.57
N ILE A 176 -25.16 20.57 -4.49
CA ILE A 176 -25.88 20.23 -3.27
C ILE A 176 -27.34 20.66 -3.37
N ARG A 177 -28.26 19.75 -3.06
CA ARG A 177 -29.70 20.02 -2.90
C ARG A 177 -29.98 20.60 -1.51
N LEU A 178 -29.79 21.91 -1.33
CA LEU A 178 -29.92 22.61 -0.05
C LEU A 178 -31.22 22.29 0.71
N LEU A 179 -32.34 22.21 0.00
CA LEU A 179 -33.67 21.93 0.58
C LEU A 179 -33.75 20.57 1.29
N GLN A 180 -32.90 19.61 0.93
CA GLN A 180 -32.91 18.27 1.51
C GLN A 180 -32.01 18.15 2.75
N ILE A 181 -31.12 19.13 2.99
CA ILE A 181 -30.16 19.08 4.10
C ILE A 181 -30.86 19.07 5.46
N PRO A 182 -31.86 19.93 5.76
CA PRO A 182 -32.50 19.92 7.08
C PRO A 182 -33.14 18.56 7.40
N GLY A 183 -33.84 17.96 6.42
CA GLY A 183 -34.41 16.62 6.55
C GLY A 183 -33.33 15.56 6.79
N ALA A 184 -32.24 15.59 6.02
CA ALA A 184 -31.11 14.68 6.20
C ALA A 184 -30.45 14.79 7.58
N VAL A 185 -30.28 16.01 8.11
CA VAL A 185 -29.73 16.24 9.44
C VAL A 185 -30.65 15.68 10.53
N ILE A 186 -31.96 15.87 10.42
CA ILE A 186 -32.94 15.31 11.36
C ILE A 186 -32.88 13.78 11.35
N VAL A 187 -32.85 13.15 10.17
CA VAL A 187 -32.72 11.68 10.07
C VAL A 187 -31.39 11.21 10.66
N ALA A 188 -30.28 11.90 10.40
CA ALA A 188 -28.99 11.53 10.96
C ALA A 188 -29.00 11.54 12.50
N VAL A 189 -29.58 12.58 13.11
CA VAL A 189 -29.73 12.67 14.57
C VAL A 189 -30.64 11.57 15.11
N LEU A 190 -31.79 11.32 14.48
CA LEU A 190 -32.69 10.23 14.86
C LEU A 190 -32.00 8.86 14.73
N GLY A 191 -31.24 8.64 13.67
CA GLY A 191 -30.45 7.44 13.46
C GLY A 191 -29.43 7.22 14.57
N ILE A 192 -28.68 8.24 14.97
CA ILE A 192 -27.75 8.15 16.11
C ILE A 192 -28.51 7.82 17.40
N LEU A 193 -29.65 8.47 17.65
CA LEU A 193 -30.45 8.25 18.87
C LEU A 193 -31.02 6.83 18.99
N VAL A 194 -31.29 6.17 17.85
CA VAL A 194 -31.80 4.79 17.81
C VAL A 194 -30.66 3.78 17.81
N ASP A 195 -29.69 3.93 16.89
CA ASP A 195 -28.64 2.94 16.68
C ASP A 195 -27.69 2.87 17.87
N PHE A 196 -27.34 4.01 18.48
CA PHE A 196 -26.42 4.03 19.61
C PHE A 196 -26.85 3.12 20.77
N PRO A 197 -28.06 3.25 21.35
CA PRO A 197 -28.49 2.37 22.42
C PRO A 197 -28.77 0.93 21.94
N VAL A 198 -29.39 0.74 20.77
CA VAL A 198 -29.81 -0.59 20.31
C VAL A 198 -28.61 -1.46 19.93
N ILE A 199 -27.67 -0.93 19.14
CA ILE A 199 -26.46 -1.65 18.73
C ILE A 199 -25.54 -1.90 19.92
N SER A 200 -25.41 -0.94 20.84
CA SER A 200 -24.64 -1.15 22.07
C SER A 200 -25.21 -2.28 22.91
N LEU A 201 -26.54 -2.36 23.07
CA LEU A 201 -27.19 -3.44 23.79
C LEU A 201 -26.98 -4.79 23.09
N LEU A 202 -27.15 -4.85 21.76
CA LEU A 202 -26.91 -6.06 20.98
C LEU A 202 -25.46 -6.54 21.10
N ALA A 203 -24.49 -5.63 21.00
CA ALA A 203 -23.07 -5.94 21.17
C ALA A 203 -22.78 -6.51 22.56
N LEU A 204 -23.35 -5.91 23.61
CA LEU A 204 -23.22 -6.42 24.98
C LEU A 204 -23.85 -7.81 25.14
N CYS A 205 -25.04 -8.04 24.58
CA CYS A 205 -25.71 -9.34 24.64
C CYS A 205 -24.96 -10.44 23.86
N LYS A 206 -24.31 -10.10 22.74
CA LYS A 206 -23.53 -11.05 21.92
C LYS A 206 -22.09 -11.24 22.43
N SER A 207 -21.59 -10.34 23.27
CA SER A 207 -20.22 -10.39 23.80
C SER A 207 -19.86 -11.70 24.54
N PRO A 208 -20.76 -12.32 25.35
CA PRO A 208 -20.44 -13.59 26.00
C PRO A 208 -20.33 -14.72 24.97
N TYR A 209 -21.17 -14.72 23.95
CA TYR A 209 -21.12 -15.71 22.87
C TYR A 209 -19.79 -15.60 22.09
N MET A 210 -19.37 -14.38 21.75
CA MET A 210 -18.06 -14.13 21.13
C MET A 210 -16.90 -14.61 22.00
N LEU A 211 -16.98 -14.38 23.31
CA LEU A 211 -15.96 -14.81 24.27
C LEU A 211 -15.83 -16.33 24.29
N PHE A 212 -16.92 -17.05 24.55
CA PHE A 212 -16.90 -18.51 24.67
C PHE A 212 -16.61 -19.20 23.35
N LYS A 213 -17.23 -18.76 22.25
CA LYS A 213 -17.00 -19.34 20.92
C LYS A 213 -15.58 -19.08 20.43
N GLY A 214 -15.08 -17.86 20.62
CA GLY A 214 -13.71 -17.51 20.24
C GLY A 214 -12.68 -18.30 21.03
N TRP A 215 -12.87 -18.47 22.35
CA TRP A 215 -12.05 -19.39 23.13
C TRP A 215 -12.14 -20.82 22.64
N HIS A 216 -13.34 -21.37 22.44
CA HIS A 216 -13.52 -22.73 21.96
C HIS A 216 -12.78 -22.95 20.63
N ARG A 217 -12.90 -22.02 19.68
CA ARG A 217 -12.20 -22.07 18.40
C ARG A 217 -10.68 -21.97 18.56
N LEU A 218 -10.18 -21.02 19.35
CA LEU A 218 -8.74 -20.88 19.60
C LEU A 218 -8.14 -22.10 20.29
N PHE A 219 -8.87 -22.72 21.24
CA PHE A 219 -8.46 -23.99 21.85
C PHE A 219 -8.50 -25.14 20.84
N HIS A 220 -9.50 -25.19 19.97
CA HIS A 220 -9.59 -26.21 18.92
C HIS A 220 -8.46 -26.06 17.89
N ASP A 221 -8.15 -24.84 17.47
CA ASP A 221 -7.05 -24.53 16.54
C ASP A 221 -5.69 -24.87 17.16
N LEU A 222 -5.53 -24.64 18.48
CA LEU A 222 -4.35 -25.03 19.25
C LEU A 222 -4.16 -26.56 19.30
N ILE A 223 -5.25 -27.32 19.47
CA ILE A 223 -5.23 -28.79 19.59
C ILE A 223 -5.12 -29.46 18.20
N GLY A 224 -5.82 -28.92 17.21
CA GLY A 224 -5.91 -29.44 15.83
C GLY A 224 -4.69 -29.09 14.97
N ARG A 225 -3.86 -28.13 15.39
CA ARG A 225 -2.64 -27.71 14.67
C ARG A 225 -2.92 -27.20 13.25
N GLU A 226 -4.06 -26.54 13.07
CA GLU A 226 -4.50 -25.93 11.80
C GLU A 226 -4.38 -24.40 11.85
N GLY A 227 -4.15 -23.74 10.70
CA GLY A 227 -4.06 -22.28 10.59
C GLY A 227 -2.67 -21.68 10.90
N PRO A 228 -2.55 -20.45 11.45
CA PRO A 228 -1.26 -19.80 11.77
C PRO A 228 -0.43 -20.52 12.85
N PHE A 229 -0.87 -21.71 13.27
CA PHE A 229 -0.34 -22.53 14.34
C PHE A 229 0.34 -23.82 13.81
N LEU A 230 0.72 -23.83 12.53
CA LEU A 230 1.40 -24.95 11.85
C LEU A 230 2.78 -25.27 12.46
N GLU A 231 3.51 -24.25 12.94
CA GLU A 231 4.84 -24.42 13.51
C GLU A 231 4.83 -24.49 15.05
N THR A 232 5.61 -25.41 15.61
CA THR A 232 5.80 -25.58 17.06
C THR A 232 6.25 -24.31 17.77
N MET A 233 6.86 -23.37 17.05
CA MET A 233 7.34 -22.09 17.59
C MET A 233 6.20 -21.11 17.91
N CYS A 234 5.02 -21.29 17.31
CA CYS A 234 3.89 -20.36 17.45
C CYS A 234 2.93 -20.73 18.61
N VAL A 235 3.10 -21.88 19.27
CA VAL A 235 2.19 -22.37 20.32
C VAL A 235 2.11 -21.42 21.52
N PRO A 236 3.19 -20.78 22.00
CA PRO A 236 3.07 -19.80 23.08
C PRO A 236 2.45 -18.46 22.64
N ILE A 237 2.62 -18.07 21.37
CA ILE A 237 1.90 -16.93 20.78
C ILE A 237 0.40 -17.22 20.79
N ALA A 238 0.02 -18.43 20.42
CA ALA A 238 -1.37 -18.88 20.49
C ALA A 238 -1.93 -18.83 21.91
N GLY A 239 -1.15 -19.24 22.92
CA GLY A 239 -1.50 -19.10 24.33
C GLY A 239 -1.72 -17.65 24.77
N LEU A 240 -0.88 -16.72 24.28
CA LEU A 240 -1.05 -15.29 24.53
C LEU A 240 -2.29 -14.72 23.83
N VAL A 241 -2.60 -15.17 22.61
CA VAL A 241 -3.85 -14.80 21.90
C VAL A 241 -5.08 -15.29 22.67
N ILE A 242 -5.07 -16.51 23.20
CA ILE A 242 -6.14 -17.05 24.06
C ILE A 242 -6.32 -16.20 25.32
N LEU A 243 -5.21 -15.82 25.97
CA LEU A 243 -5.23 -15.00 27.18
C LEU A 243 -5.75 -13.57 26.92
N LEU A 244 -5.38 -12.98 25.77
CA LEU A 244 -5.78 -11.63 25.39
C LEU A 244 -7.14 -11.56 24.68
N TRP A 245 -7.74 -12.71 24.34
CA TRP A 245 -9.05 -12.76 23.70
C TRP A 245 -10.15 -11.96 24.41
N PRO A 246 -10.28 -11.97 25.76
CA PRO A 246 -11.25 -11.12 26.46
C PRO A 246 -11.06 -9.63 26.17
N LEU A 247 -9.81 -9.16 26.04
CA LEU A 247 -9.53 -7.77 25.69
C LEU A 247 -9.98 -7.46 24.26
N ALA A 248 -9.82 -8.41 23.33
CA ALA A 248 -10.34 -8.28 21.97
C ALA A 248 -11.87 -8.20 21.95
N VAL A 249 -12.57 -8.96 22.79
CA VAL A 249 -14.04 -8.87 22.94
C VAL A 249 -14.46 -7.50 23.47
N VAL A 250 -13.79 -6.97 24.50
CA VAL A 250 -14.04 -5.61 25.01
C VAL A 250 -13.81 -4.57 23.90
N GLY A 251 -12.72 -4.71 23.15
CA GLY A 251 -12.43 -3.86 21.99
C GLY A 251 -13.52 -3.92 20.92
N ALA A 252 -14.05 -5.11 20.62
CA ALA A 252 -15.14 -5.29 19.67
C ALA A 252 -16.45 -4.61 20.13
N VAL A 253 -16.78 -4.71 21.43
CA VAL A 253 -17.95 -4.01 22.00
C VAL A 253 -17.77 -2.50 21.91
N LEU A 254 -16.63 -1.97 22.34
CA LEU A 254 -16.32 -0.54 22.25
C LEU A 254 -16.34 -0.05 20.79
N GLY A 255 -15.76 -0.82 19.88
CA GLY A 255 -15.79 -0.55 18.45
C GLY A 255 -17.20 -0.50 17.88
N SER A 256 -18.08 -1.40 18.35
CA SER A 256 -19.50 -1.43 17.95
C SER A 256 -20.29 -0.23 18.50
N VAL A 257 -20.01 0.17 19.75
CA VAL A 257 -20.58 1.39 20.34
C VAL A 257 -20.19 2.62 19.54
N VAL A 258 -18.91 2.75 19.15
CA VAL A 258 -18.45 3.88 18.35
C VAL A 258 -19.01 3.83 16.93
N SER A 259 -19.03 2.65 16.29
CA SER A 259 -19.51 2.51 14.91
C SER A 259 -21.01 2.76 14.78
N SER A 260 -21.80 2.48 15.82
CA SER A 260 -23.24 2.73 15.84
C SER A 260 -23.61 4.19 15.56
N VAL A 261 -22.79 5.14 16.01
CA VAL A 261 -22.99 6.57 15.74
C VAL A 261 -22.90 6.86 14.25
N PHE A 262 -21.87 6.31 13.59
CA PHE A 262 -21.68 6.50 12.15
C PHE A 262 -22.73 5.75 11.33
N LEU A 263 -23.08 4.53 11.75
CA LEU A 263 -24.09 3.72 11.08
C LEU A 263 -25.45 4.41 11.13
N GLY A 264 -25.87 4.93 12.28
CA GLY A 264 -27.11 5.68 12.43
C GLY A 264 -27.10 7.01 11.69
N ALA A 265 -26.00 7.77 11.76
CA ALA A 265 -25.84 9.03 11.04
C ALA A 265 -25.96 8.86 9.52
N TYR A 266 -25.61 7.68 8.98
CA TYR A 266 -25.73 7.37 7.56
C TYR A 266 -27.17 7.41 7.05
N GLY A 267 -28.18 7.29 7.91
CA GLY A 267 -29.58 7.50 7.53
C GLY A 267 -29.83 8.88 6.92
N GLY A 268 -29.10 9.91 7.36
CA GLY A 268 -29.13 11.24 6.74
C GLY A 268 -28.59 11.24 5.32
N VAL A 269 -27.52 10.47 5.07
CA VAL A 269 -26.95 10.31 3.72
C VAL A 269 -27.95 9.62 2.80
N VAL A 270 -28.62 8.55 3.26
CA VAL A 270 -29.66 7.86 2.49
C VAL A 270 -30.84 8.79 2.20
N SER A 271 -31.30 9.54 3.21
CA SER A 271 -32.36 10.53 3.02
C SER A 271 -32.01 11.58 1.97
N TYR A 272 -30.75 12.01 1.94
CA TYR A 272 -30.24 12.98 0.98
C TYR A 272 -30.10 12.38 -0.42
N GLN A 273 -29.55 11.16 -0.56
CA GLN A 273 -29.38 10.48 -1.84
C GLN A 273 -30.72 10.21 -2.53
N GLU A 274 -31.66 9.59 -1.79
CA GLU A 274 -32.98 9.21 -2.28
C GLU A 274 -33.96 10.39 -2.36
N SER A 275 -33.55 11.59 -1.92
CA SER A 275 -34.42 12.77 -1.86
C SER A 275 -35.70 12.55 -1.05
N SER A 276 -35.65 11.70 -0.02
CA SER A 276 -36.82 11.23 0.70
C SER A 276 -36.50 10.99 2.18
N PHE A 277 -37.19 11.72 3.05
CA PHE A 277 -37.10 11.56 4.50
C PHE A 277 -37.51 10.14 4.94
N PHE A 278 -38.54 9.59 4.30
CA PHE A 278 -39.07 8.25 4.61
C PHE A 278 -38.04 7.14 4.36
N PHE A 279 -37.29 7.21 3.25
CA PHE A 279 -36.24 6.24 2.96
C PHE A 279 -35.07 6.34 3.94
N GLY A 280 -34.75 7.54 4.42
CA GLY A 280 -33.83 7.73 5.52
C GLY A 280 -34.27 7.03 6.82
N LEU A 281 -35.56 7.16 7.19
CA LEU A 281 -36.12 6.45 8.34
C LEU A 281 -36.14 4.93 8.15
N CYS A 282 -36.48 4.47 6.94
CA CYS A 282 -36.42 3.04 6.59
C CYS A 282 -35.01 2.50 6.78
N TYR A 283 -33.97 3.27 6.42
CA TYR A 283 -32.59 2.89 6.66
C TYR A 283 -32.25 2.83 8.16
N VAL A 284 -32.73 3.76 8.99
CA VAL A 284 -32.50 3.71 10.46
C VAL A 284 -33.08 2.43 11.07
N VAL A 285 -34.20 1.94 10.56
CA VAL A 285 -34.73 0.64 11.00
C VAL A 285 -33.89 -0.51 10.43
N ALA A 286 -33.50 -0.42 9.16
CA ALA A 286 -32.70 -1.44 8.49
C ALA A 286 -31.26 -1.56 9.03
N SER A 287 -30.65 -0.48 9.53
CA SER A 287 -29.28 -0.46 10.03
C SER A 287 -29.09 -1.41 11.21
N VAL A 288 -30.09 -1.51 12.08
CA VAL A 288 -30.12 -2.49 13.18
C VAL A 288 -30.09 -3.93 12.62
N SER A 289 -30.89 -4.23 11.59
CA SER A 289 -30.90 -5.54 10.94
C SER A 289 -29.56 -5.86 10.25
N ILE A 290 -28.93 -4.86 9.63
CA ILE A 290 -27.65 -5.00 8.96
C ILE A 290 -26.54 -5.30 9.97
N TYR A 291 -26.53 -4.57 11.10
CA TYR A 291 -25.56 -4.83 12.17
C TYR A 291 -25.78 -6.21 12.82
N ASP A 292 -27.04 -6.58 13.05
CA ASP A 292 -27.38 -7.88 13.64
C ASP A 292 -26.99 -9.05 12.72
N GLU A 293 -27.27 -8.95 11.42
CA GLU A 293 -26.85 -9.91 10.38
C GLU A 293 -25.31 -10.01 10.32
N TYR A 294 -24.62 -8.87 10.20
CA TYR A 294 -23.15 -8.85 10.19
C TYR A 294 -22.54 -9.48 11.44
N SER A 295 -23.08 -9.16 12.62
CA SER A 295 -22.59 -9.74 13.88
C SER A 295 -22.97 -11.22 14.03
N ASN A 296 -24.06 -11.68 13.41
CA ASN A 296 -24.36 -13.12 13.31
C ASN A 296 -23.32 -13.82 12.45
N ASP A 297 -22.95 -13.27 11.30
CA ASP A 297 -21.94 -13.84 10.40
C ASP A 297 -20.56 -13.90 11.06
N VAL A 298 -20.12 -12.80 11.69
CA VAL A 298 -18.83 -12.76 12.43
C VAL A 298 -18.78 -13.81 13.53
N LEU A 299 -19.95 -14.14 14.10
CA LEU A 299 -20.09 -15.11 15.17
C LEU A 299 -20.53 -16.48 14.66
N ASP A 300 -20.54 -16.76 13.35
CA ASP A 300 -21.20 -17.89 12.69
C ASP A 300 -22.45 -18.41 13.44
N MET A 301 -23.39 -17.49 13.70
CA MET A 301 -24.76 -17.77 14.18
C MET A 301 -25.70 -18.00 12.98
N PRO A 302 -26.97 -18.42 13.19
CA PRO A 302 -27.90 -18.63 12.07
C PRO A 302 -28.00 -17.42 11.15
N GLU A 303 -28.03 -17.69 9.84
CA GLU A 303 -28.07 -16.66 8.80
C GLU A 303 -29.32 -15.77 8.94
N GLY A 304 -29.12 -14.47 8.73
CA GLY A 304 -30.17 -13.45 8.77
C GLY A 304 -30.27 -12.69 10.11
N SER A 305 -31.26 -11.80 10.20
CA SER A 305 -31.54 -10.98 11.37
C SER A 305 -32.97 -11.18 11.85
N CYS A 306 -33.20 -11.02 13.16
CA CYS A 306 -34.54 -11.00 13.73
C CYS A 306 -35.25 -9.64 13.59
N PHE A 307 -34.54 -8.62 13.11
CA PHE A 307 -35.05 -7.27 12.93
C PHE A 307 -35.62 -7.05 11.52
N PRO A 308 -36.64 -6.18 11.38
CA PRO A 308 -37.20 -5.86 10.07
C PRO A 308 -36.15 -5.17 9.19
N ARG A 309 -36.16 -5.48 7.89
CA ARG A 309 -35.31 -4.83 6.88
C ARG A 309 -36.17 -4.13 5.81
N PRO A 310 -36.68 -2.93 6.09
CA PRO A 310 -37.43 -2.16 5.10
C PRO A 310 -36.58 -1.80 3.89
N ILE A 311 -37.19 -1.73 2.71
CA ILE A 311 -36.53 -1.27 1.49
C ILE A 311 -36.29 0.25 1.61
N TYR A 312 -35.03 0.65 1.64
CA TYR A 312 -34.64 2.06 1.83
C TYR A 312 -34.02 2.70 0.58
N ARG A 313 -33.96 1.99 -0.55
CA ARG A 313 -33.38 2.49 -1.81
C ARG A 313 -34.28 2.11 -2.99
N ARG A 314 -34.61 3.09 -3.84
CA ARG A 314 -35.57 2.91 -4.95
C ARG A 314 -35.09 1.96 -6.06
N ASN A 315 -33.76 1.79 -6.21
CA ASN A 315 -33.14 1.05 -7.32
C ASN A 315 -32.39 -0.21 -6.87
N GLU A 316 -32.81 -0.94 -5.83
CA GLU A 316 -32.10 -2.19 -5.45
C GLU A 316 -32.12 -3.25 -6.56
N GLU A 317 -33.10 -3.22 -7.47
CA GLU A 317 -33.18 -4.14 -8.62
C GLU A 317 -32.35 -3.71 -9.84
N GLY A 318 -31.73 -2.51 -9.83
CA GLY A 318 -30.94 -1.98 -10.94
C GLY A 318 -29.61 -1.31 -10.56
N ALA A 319 -29.30 -1.20 -9.26
CA ALA A 319 -28.09 -0.57 -8.74
C ALA A 319 -26.99 -1.57 -8.32
N SER A 320 -27.18 -2.87 -8.58
CA SER A 320 -26.12 -3.89 -8.48
C SER A 320 -25.01 -3.73 -9.53
N THR A 321 -25.07 -2.70 -10.39
CA THR A 321 -24.13 -2.50 -11.50
C THR A 321 -23.28 -1.23 -11.42
N ALA A 322 -23.42 -0.40 -10.38
CA ALA A 322 -22.71 0.90 -10.36
C ALA A 322 -21.65 1.06 -9.25
N PHE A 323 -21.71 0.35 -8.12
CA PHE A 323 -20.67 0.46 -7.08
C PHE A 323 -20.41 -0.82 -6.26
N SER A 324 -20.95 -1.95 -6.71
CA SER A 324 -20.59 -3.28 -6.20
C SER A 324 -19.82 -4.00 -7.30
N GLY A 325 -18.48 -4.04 -7.18
CA GLY A 325 -17.65 -5.02 -7.91
C GLY A 325 -17.85 -6.44 -7.35
N GLY A 326 -19.10 -6.83 -7.12
CA GLY A 326 -19.51 -8.14 -6.66
C GLY A 326 -19.99 -8.93 -7.86
N LEU A 327 -19.07 -9.72 -8.43
CA LEU A 327 -19.30 -11.01 -9.08
C LEU A 327 -20.77 -11.28 -9.50
N SER A 328 -21.14 -10.83 -10.70
CA SER A 328 -22.19 -11.50 -11.46
C SER A 328 -21.65 -12.86 -11.89
N ARG A 329 -21.83 -13.86 -11.02
CA ARG A 329 -21.55 -15.26 -11.30
C ARG A 329 -22.53 -15.71 -12.40
N PRO A 330 -22.08 -16.08 -13.62
CA PRO A 330 -22.98 -16.62 -14.62
C PRO A 330 -23.54 -17.95 -14.10
N ASN A 331 -24.86 -18.03 -14.05
CA ASN A 331 -25.62 -19.24 -13.75
C ASN A 331 -25.45 -20.25 -14.89
N SER A 332 -24.32 -20.93 -14.94
CA SER A 332 -24.06 -22.09 -15.79
C SER A 332 -22.72 -22.67 -15.38
N PHE A 333 -22.73 -23.58 -14.41
CA PHE A 333 -21.84 -24.74 -14.21
C PHE A 333 -22.05 -25.20 -12.77
N LYS A 334 -23.23 -25.78 -12.52
CA LYS A 334 -23.38 -26.74 -11.42
C LYS A 334 -22.61 -28.00 -11.82
N THR A 335 -21.34 -28.04 -11.48
CA THR A 335 -20.62 -29.30 -11.30
C THR A 335 -20.06 -29.27 -9.89
N THR A 336 -20.69 -30.09 -9.06
CA THR A 336 -20.24 -30.64 -7.78
C THR A 336 -18.71 -30.76 -7.74
N PRO A 337 -18.03 -30.40 -6.64
CA PRO A 337 -16.58 -30.56 -6.55
C PRO A 337 -16.24 -32.05 -6.58
N SER A 338 -15.84 -32.55 -7.74
CA SER A 338 -15.18 -33.84 -7.86
C SER A 338 -13.83 -33.76 -7.14
N ARG A 339 -13.71 -34.53 -6.06
CA ARG A 339 -12.41 -34.98 -5.52
C ARG A 339 -11.57 -35.52 -6.67
N GLY A 340 -10.40 -34.92 -6.91
CA GLY A 340 -9.35 -35.47 -7.79
C GLY A 340 -8.91 -34.48 -8.86
N GLY A 341 -7.71 -33.90 -8.70
CA GLY A 341 -7.11 -33.00 -9.68
C GLY A 341 -6.11 -32.03 -9.05
N SER A 342 -5.05 -32.58 -8.48
CA SER A 342 -3.93 -31.84 -7.88
C SER A 342 -3.10 -31.15 -8.97
N ASN A 343 -3.37 -29.88 -9.29
CA ASN A 343 -2.37 -29.01 -9.91
C ASN A 343 -1.42 -28.50 -8.81
N LYS A 344 -0.36 -29.29 -8.58
CA LYS A 344 0.81 -28.92 -7.75
C LYS A 344 1.67 -27.92 -8.52
N GLY A 345 1.29 -26.64 -8.47
CA GLY A 345 2.27 -25.56 -8.56
C GLY A 345 2.75 -25.22 -7.15
N PRO A 346 4.04 -24.96 -6.91
CA PRO A 346 4.47 -24.43 -5.62
C PRO A 346 3.74 -23.10 -5.38
N MET A 347 2.93 -23.03 -4.32
CA MET A 347 2.39 -21.75 -3.83
C MET A 347 3.58 -20.95 -3.29
N ILE A 348 4.08 -20.02 -4.10
CA ILE A 348 5.03 -19.01 -3.64
C ILE A 348 4.20 -17.95 -2.94
N ASP A 349 4.32 -17.86 -1.61
CA ASP A 349 3.76 -16.77 -0.83
C ASP A 349 4.63 -15.53 -1.07
N LEU A 350 4.22 -14.70 -2.03
CA LEU A 350 4.98 -13.50 -2.40
C LEU A 350 4.74 -12.41 -1.36
N LYS A 351 5.80 -11.83 -0.79
CA LYS A 351 5.65 -10.65 0.07
C LYS A 351 5.34 -9.42 -0.79
N PRO A 352 4.44 -8.54 -0.35
CA PRO A 352 4.13 -7.27 -0.99
C PRO A 352 5.31 -6.43 -1.50
N LEU A 353 6.34 -6.32 -0.67
CA LEU A 353 7.50 -5.48 -0.94
C LEU A 353 8.42 -6.12 -1.99
N ASP A 354 8.58 -7.44 -1.95
CA ASP A 354 9.40 -8.20 -2.90
C ASP A 354 8.81 -8.07 -4.32
N LEU A 355 7.47 -8.10 -4.42
CA LEU A 355 6.77 -7.87 -5.68
C LEU A 355 6.99 -6.45 -6.21
N LEU A 356 6.85 -5.43 -5.35
CA LEU A 356 7.10 -4.05 -5.74
C LEU A 356 8.56 -3.85 -6.19
N GLU A 357 9.51 -4.45 -5.48
CA GLU A 357 10.93 -4.41 -5.82
C GLU A 357 11.19 -5.05 -7.19
N ALA A 358 10.62 -6.22 -7.49
CA ALA A 358 10.73 -6.87 -8.78
C ALA A 358 10.25 -5.97 -9.94
N LEU A 359 9.12 -5.28 -9.76
CA LEU A 359 8.59 -4.31 -10.74
C LEU A 359 9.56 -3.15 -10.96
N PHE A 360 10.19 -2.64 -9.90
CA PHE A 360 11.16 -1.54 -10.00
C PHE A 360 12.49 -1.97 -10.63
N VAL A 361 12.93 -3.21 -10.43
CA VAL A 361 14.09 -3.78 -11.13
C VAL A 361 13.84 -3.79 -12.64
N GLU A 362 12.66 -4.24 -13.07
CA GLU A 362 12.30 -4.24 -14.49
C GLU A 362 12.14 -2.82 -15.05
N CYS A 363 11.54 -1.91 -14.26
CA CYS A 363 11.44 -0.50 -14.59
C CYS A 363 12.82 0.16 -14.82
N ARG A 364 13.79 -0.19 -13.97
CA ARG A 364 15.18 0.27 -14.13
C ARG A 364 15.79 -0.26 -15.42
N ARG A 365 15.64 -1.56 -15.70
CA ARG A 365 16.16 -2.19 -16.93
C ARG A 365 15.63 -1.50 -18.19
N HIS A 366 14.32 -1.23 -18.23
CA HIS A 366 13.71 -0.47 -19.33
C HIS A 366 14.24 0.97 -19.38
N GLY A 367 14.42 1.63 -18.24
CA GLY A 367 14.96 2.98 -18.15
C GLY A 367 16.37 3.09 -18.75
N GLU A 368 17.25 2.15 -18.42
CA GLU A 368 18.61 2.08 -18.96
C GLU A 368 18.59 1.90 -20.49
N ILE A 369 17.69 1.05 -21.01
CA ILE A 369 17.51 0.86 -22.46
C ILE A 369 17.02 2.16 -23.12
N MET A 370 16.05 2.85 -22.53
CA MET A 370 15.52 4.10 -23.12
C MET A 370 16.54 5.24 -23.10
N VAL A 371 17.39 5.30 -22.08
CA VAL A 371 18.55 6.20 -22.04
C VAL A 371 19.55 5.85 -23.14
N THR A 372 19.85 4.56 -23.36
CA THR A 372 20.75 4.16 -24.47
C THR A 372 20.21 4.49 -25.85
N LYS A 373 18.89 4.39 -26.04
CA LYS A 373 18.22 4.75 -27.30
C LYS A 373 18.07 6.26 -27.50
N GLY A 374 18.49 7.09 -26.55
CA GLY A 374 18.31 8.55 -26.58
C GLY A 374 16.86 9.01 -26.42
N ILE A 375 15.94 8.10 -26.12
CA ILE A 375 14.51 8.40 -25.92
C ILE A 375 14.30 9.06 -24.55
N ILE A 376 15.10 8.73 -23.54
CA ILE A 376 15.15 9.50 -22.28
C ILE A 376 16.47 10.29 -22.28
N ASN A 377 16.38 11.61 -22.14
CA ASN A 377 17.53 12.50 -22.19
C ASN A 377 17.91 13.03 -20.78
N SER A 378 19.05 13.72 -20.68
CA SER A 378 19.52 14.32 -19.42
C SER A 378 18.52 15.30 -18.81
N LYS A 379 17.80 16.06 -19.65
CA LYS A 379 16.77 17.02 -19.21
C LYS A 379 15.60 16.30 -18.52
N ASP A 380 15.16 15.16 -19.05
CA ASP A 380 14.10 14.34 -18.45
C ASP A 380 14.52 13.86 -17.05
N ILE A 381 15.78 13.47 -16.88
CA ILE A 381 16.34 12.99 -15.60
C ILE A 381 16.47 14.13 -14.58
N GLU A 382 16.96 15.30 -15.00
CA GLU A 382 17.03 16.47 -14.12
C GLU A 382 15.63 16.98 -13.73
N GLU A 383 14.67 16.95 -14.64
CA GLU A 383 13.27 17.27 -14.32
C GLU A 383 12.66 16.24 -13.37
N ALA A 384 12.99 14.95 -13.50
CA ALA A 384 12.57 13.91 -12.57
C ALA A 384 13.16 14.06 -11.15
N LYS A 385 14.34 14.66 -11.01
CA LYS A 385 14.92 15.04 -9.71
C LYS A 385 14.21 16.24 -9.08
N SER A 386 13.60 17.10 -9.90
CA SER A 386 12.88 18.28 -9.43
C SER A 386 11.56 17.93 -8.73
N SER A 387 11.04 18.83 -7.91
CA SER A 387 9.75 18.65 -7.24
C SER A 387 8.55 18.58 -8.19
N LYS A 388 8.69 19.10 -9.43
CA LYS A 388 7.67 19.01 -10.48
C LYS A 388 7.56 17.60 -11.06
N GLY A 389 8.66 16.84 -11.06
CA GLY A 389 8.76 15.52 -11.67
C GLY A 389 8.66 15.55 -13.20
N SER A 390 9.40 14.69 -13.89
CA SER A 390 9.20 14.48 -15.34
C SER A 390 8.02 13.54 -15.54
N GLN A 391 7.03 13.90 -16.35
CA GLN A 391 5.89 13.02 -16.65
C GLN A 391 6.34 11.72 -17.35
N VAL A 392 7.36 11.82 -18.21
CA VAL A 392 7.96 10.70 -18.94
C VAL A 392 8.65 9.72 -17.99
N ILE A 393 9.43 10.20 -17.02
CA ILE A 393 10.13 9.30 -16.09
C ILE A 393 9.22 8.87 -14.94
N SER A 394 8.44 9.78 -14.35
CA SER A 394 7.67 9.52 -13.12
C SER A 394 6.44 8.64 -13.35
N PHE A 395 5.84 8.70 -14.54
CA PHE A 395 4.67 7.88 -14.88
C PHE A 395 4.87 7.11 -16.18
N GLY A 396 5.46 7.73 -17.21
CA GLY A 396 5.78 7.10 -18.50
C GLY A 396 6.58 5.81 -18.38
N LEU A 397 7.72 5.83 -17.71
CA LEU A 397 8.63 4.70 -17.62
C LEU A 397 8.05 3.52 -16.79
N PRO A 398 7.47 3.73 -15.60
CA PRO A 398 6.78 2.65 -14.90
C PRO A 398 5.57 2.11 -15.67
N ALA A 399 4.79 2.97 -16.33
CA ALA A 399 3.65 2.54 -17.15
C ALA A 399 4.12 1.70 -18.36
N TYR A 400 5.22 2.10 -19.00
CA TYR A 400 5.83 1.36 -20.10
C TYR A 400 6.30 -0.03 -19.65
N SER A 401 6.88 -0.11 -18.47
CA SER A 401 7.39 -1.39 -17.92
C SER A 401 6.23 -2.34 -17.60
N LEU A 402 5.16 -1.82 -17.01
CA LEU A 402 3.92 -2.58 -16.77
C LEU A 402 3.24 -3.01 -18.07
N LEU A 403 3.27 -2.18 -19.13
CA LEU A 403 2.77 -2.57 -20.45
C LEU A 403 3.50 -3.82 -20.97
N HIS A 404 4.82 -3.82 -20.90
CA HIS A 404 5.63 -4.96 -21.35
C HIS A 404 5.36 -6.23 -20.56
N GLU A 405 5.07 -6.10 -19.27
CA GLU A 405 4.68 -7.22 -18.42
C GLU A 405 3.30 -7.77 -18.79
N LEU A 406 2.33 -6.91 -19.10
CA LEU A 406 1.02 -7.31 -19.61
C LEU A 406 1.14 -8.03 -20.96
N LEU A 407 1.88 -7.45 -21.91
CA LEU A 407 2.10 -8.05 -23.23
C LEU A 407 2.81 -9.40 -23.14
N ARG A 408 3.81 -9.53 -22.26
CA ARG A 408 4.47 -10.81 -21.99
C ARG A 408 3.51 -11.85 -21.41
N SER A 409 2.63 -11.42 -20.49
CA SER A 409 1.61 -12.29 -19.90
C SER A 409 0.61 -12.79 -20.95
N ILE A 410 0.23 -11.93 -21.91
CA ILE A 410 -0.64 -12.28 -23.05
C ILE A 410 0.07 -13.28 -23.97
N LYS A 411 1.31 -12.99 -24.38
CA LYS A 411 2.10 -13.85 -25.27
C LYS A 411 2.40 -15.24 -24.68
N SER A 412 2.48 -15.34 -23.35
CA SER A 412 2.67 -16.61 -22.64
C SER A 412 1.38 -17.34 -22.30
N ASN A 413 0.21 -16.82 -22.69
CA ASN A 413 -1.11 -17.33 -22.34
C ASN A 413 -1.25 -17.58 -20.82
N SER A 414 -0.65 -16.69 -20.03
CA SER A 414 -0.65 -16.74 -18.57
C SER A 414 -2.02 -16.34 -18.05
N THR A 415 -2.50 -16.95 -16.96
CA THR A 415 -3.79 -16.58 -16.35
C THR A 415 -3.66 -15.30 -15.51
N GLY A 416 -2.47 -15.04 -14.97
CA GLY A 416 -2.13 -13.91 -14.14
C GLY A 416 -1.24 -12.88 -14.84
N LEU A 417 -0.48 -12.14 -14.03
CA LEU A 417 0.60 -11.26 -14.46
C LEU A 417 1.94 -12.00 -14.31
N LEU A 418 2.64 -12.23 -15.42
CA LEU A 418 3.95 -12.89 -15.43
C LEU A 418 5.06 -11.87 -15.23
N LEU A 419 5.87 -12.04 -14.19
CA LEU A 419 6.92 -11.10 -13.83
C LEU A 419 8.11 -11.04 -14.81
N GLY A 420 8.97 -10.05 -14.56
CA GLY A 420 10.29 -9.84 -15.17
C GLY A 420 11.13 -11.11 -15.38
N ASP A 421 11.05 -12.06 -14.45
CA ASP A 421 11.81 -13.30 -14.42
C ASP A 421 11.30 -14.41 -15.38
N GLY A 422 10.09 -14.24 -15.94
CA GLY A 422 9.46 -15.21 -16.83
C GLY A 422 9.02 -16.51 -16.14
N VAL A 423 9.08 -16.58 -14.82
CA VAL A 423 8.75 -17.78 -14.02
C VAL A 423 7.67 -17.49 -12.99
N THR A 424 7.71 -16.32 -12.37
CA THR A 424 6.77 -15.96 -11.30
C THR A 424 5.49 -15.38 -11.89
N GLU A 425 4.39 -16.12 -11.81
CA GLU A 425 3.05 -15.67 -12.21
C GLU A 425 2.27 -15.19 -10.98
N ILE A 426 1.62 -14.03 -11.09
CA ILE A 426 0.74 -13.49 -10.04
C ILE A 426 -0.70 -13.62 -10.47
N THR A 427 -1.40 -14.52 -9.80
CA THR A 427 -2.82 -14.81 -9.98
C THR A 427 -3.60 -14.29 -8.78
N THR A 428 -4.93 -14.30 -8.90
CA THR A 428 -5.83 -13.99 -7.78
C THR A 428 -5.68 -14.95 -6.59
N ARG A 429 -5.03 -16.11 -6.78
CA ARG A 429 -4.88 -17.16 -5.75
C ARG A 429 -3.55 -17.12 -4.99
N ASN A 430 -2.49 -16.58 -5.60
CA ASN A 430 -1.15 -16.49 -4.98
C ASN A 430 -0.72 -15.05 -4.65
N ARG A 431 -1.56 -14.05 -4.99
CA ARG A 431 -1.30 -12.66 -4.63
C ARG A 431 -1.22 -12.49 -3.10
N PRO A 432 -0.45 -11.52 -2.61
CA PRO A 432 -0.47 -11.15 -1.20
C PRO A 432 -1.89 -10.79 -0.76
N LYS A 433 -2.34 -11.31 0.40
CA LYS A 433 -3.67 -11.03 0.98
C LYS A 433 -3.73 -9.67 1.66
N ASP A 434 -3.37 -8.62 0.93
CA ASP A 434 -3.47 -7.23 1.39
C ASP A 434 -4.39 -6.45 0.44
N ALA A 435 -5.28 -5.64 1.01
CA ALA A 435 -6.27 -4.84 0.27
C ALA A 435 -5.63 -3.94 -0.79
N PHE A 436 -4.36 -3.55 -0.58
CA PHE A 436 -3.57 -2.84 -1.59
C PHE A 436 -3.41 -3.62 -2.90
N PHE A 437 -3.11 -4.93 -2.84
CA PHE A 437 -2.93 -5.74 -4.05
C PHE A 437 -4.24 -6.06 -4.73
N ASP A 438 -5.34 -6.13 -3.98
CA ASP A 438 -6.67 -6.26 -4.56
C ASP A 438 -7.07 -5.02 -5.38
N TRP A 439 -6.71 -3.82 -4.87
CA TRP A 439 -6.93 -2.56 -5.58
C TRP A 439 -5.95 -2.35 -6.74
N PHE A 440 -4.72 -2.83 -6.61
CA PHE A 440 -3.68 -2.74 -7.63
C PHE A 440 -3.89 -3.75 -8.77
N LEU A 441 -3.95 -5.05 -8.48
CA LEU A 441 -3.84 -6.12 -9.47
C LEU A 441 -5.07 -6.23 -10.37
N ASN A 442 -6.27 -6.14 -9.81
CA ASN A 442 -7.50 -6.36 -10.58
C ASN A 442 -7.66 -5.37 -11.76
N PRO A 443 -7.43 -4.05 -11.60
CA PRO A 443 -7.46 -3.13 -12.73
C PRO A 443 -6.46 -3.44 -13.85
N PHE A 444 -5.28 -3.97 -13.54
CA PHE A 444 -4.28 -4.40 -14.52
C PHE A 444 -4.67 -5.69 -15.22
N LEU A 445 -5.24 -6.67 -14.50
CA LEU A 445 -5.78 -7.89 -15.11
C LEU A 445 -6.93 -7.57 -16.09
N ILE A 446 -7.85 -6.68 -15.70
CA ILE A 446 -8.92 -6.23 -16.61
C ILE A 446 -8.33 -5.54 -17.85
N LEU A 447 -7.26 -4.75 -17.68
CA LEU A 447 -6.59 -4.11 -18.81
C LEU A 447 -5.87 -5.14 -19.70
N LYS A 448 -5.29 -6.19 -19.12
CA LYS A 448 -4.69 -7.33 -19.83
C LYS A 448 -5.72 -7.97 -20.75
N ASP A 449 -6.88 -8.34 -20.19
CA ASP A 449 -7.96 -9.01 -20.93
C ASP A 449 -8.48 -8.13 -22.08
N GLN A 450 -8.51 -6.81 -21.89
CA GLN A 450 -8.90 -5.86 -22.94
C GLN A 450 -7.85 -5.74 -24.06
N ILE A 451 -6.55 -5.73 -23.72
CA ILE A 451 -5.47 -5.69 -24.71
C ILE A 451 -5.42 -7.01 -25.48
N GLU A 452 -5.62 -8.14 -24.81
CA GLU A 452 -5.72 -9.46 -25.42
C GLU A 452 -6.90 -9.53 -26.40
N ALA A 453 -8.09 -9.07 -25.98
CA ALA A 453 -9.27 -9.00 -26.84
C ALA A 453 -9.09 -8.06 -28.04
N ALA A 454 -8.27 -7.02 -27.90
CA ALA A 454 -7.95 -6.09 -28.98
C ALA A 454 -7.00 -6.70 -30.03
N ASN A 455 -6.33 -7.81 -29.72
CA ASN A 455 -5.43 -8.58 -30.61
C ASN A 455 -4.46 -7.69 -31.39
N LEU A 456 -3.57 -7.00 -30.67
CA LEU A 456 -2.64 -6.02 -31.23
C LEU A 456 -1.55 -6.67 -32.10
N SER A 457 -1.14 -6.02 -33.19
CA SER A 457 0.07 -6.40 -33.95
C SER A 457 1.34 -5.93 -33.23
N GLU A 458 2.52 -6.48 -33.60
CA GLU A 458 3.80 -6.05 -32.99
C GLU A 458 4.08 -4.55 -33.21
N GLU A 459 3.67 -4.01 -34.36
CA GLU A 459 3.79 -2.58 -34.68
C GLU A 459 2.84 -1.73 -33.81
N GLU A 460 1.62 -2.22 -33.54
CA GLU A 460 0.66 -1.58 -32.64
C GLU A 460 1.12 -1.62 -31.18
N GLU A 461 1.75 -2.72 -30.75
CA GLU A 461 2.38 -2.83 -29.43
C GLU A 461 3.51 -1.80 -29.26
N GLU A 462 4.38 -1.64 -30.27
CA GLU A 462 5.45 -0.64 -30.24
C GLU A 462 4.87 0.78 -30.22
N TYR A 463 3.85 1.04 -31.03
CA TYR A 463 3.14 2.32 -31.04
C TYR A 463 2.51 2.64 -29.68
N LEU A 464 1.81 1.67 -29.08
CA LEU A 464 1.24 1.78 -27.73
C LEU A 464 2.34 2.04 -26.69
N GLY A 465 3.50 1.38 -26.81
CA GLY A 465 4.65 1.63 -25.96
C GLY A 465 5.15 3.06 -26.03
N LYS A 466 5.30 3.63 -27.24
CA LYS A 466 5.68 5.04 -27.43
C LYS A 466 4.63 5.99 -26.83
N LEU A 467 3.35 5.68 -27.07
CA LEU A 467 2.22 6.45 -26.56
C LEU A 467 2.19 6.48 -25.03
N VAL A 468 2.43 5.34 -24.38
CA VAL A 468 2.49 5.22 -22.93
C VAL A 468 3.70 5.96 -22.36
N LEU A 469 4.89 5.80 -22.95
CA LEU A 469 6.11 6.43 -22.43
C LEU A 469 6.07 7.96 -22.54
N LEU A 470 5.58 8.48 -23.68
CA LEU A 470 5.58 9.91 -24.02
C LEU A 470 4.22 10.58 -23.82
N PHE A 471 3.32 10.00 -23.03
CA PHE A 471 1.96 10.48 -22.81
C PHE A 471 1.86 11.97 -22.42
N GLY A 472 2.89 12.51 -21.75
CA GLY A 472 2.98 13.91 -21.33
C GLY A 472 3.65 14.87 -22.31
N ASP A 473 4.27 14.38 -23.37
CA ASP A 473 5.06 15.18 -24.30
C ASP A 473 4.58 14.96 -25.74
N SER A 474 3.48 15.65 -26.08
CA SER A 474 2.84 15.52 -27.39
C SER A 474 3.76 15.91 -28.55
N GLU A 475 4.74 16.77 -28.34
CA GLU A 475 5.66 17.21 -29.40
C GLU A 475 6.70 16.14 -29.70
N ARG A 476 7.28 15.52 -28.66
CA ARG A 476 8.20 14.37 -28.82
C ARG A 476 7.49 13.12 -29.30
N LEU A 477 6.22 12.94 -28.91
CA LEU A 477 5.40 11.86 -29.44
C LEU A 477 5.18 12.03 -30.94
N LYS A 478 4.82 13.25 -31.41
CA LYS A 478 4.68 13.55 -32.83
C LYS A 478 5.99 13.34 -33.59
N SER A 479 7.12 13.85 -33.07
CA SER A 479 8.41 13.67 -33.73
C SER A 479 8.82 12.19 -33.80
N SER A 480 8.62 11.43 -32.72
CA SER A 480 8.91 9.99 -32.70
C SER A 480 8.01 9.19 -33.64
N ILE A 481 6.74 9.59 -33.82
CA ILE A 481 5.79 8.96 -34.75
C ILE A 481 6.10 9.35 -36.20
N VAL A 482 6.67 10.54 -36.45
CA VAL A 482 7.08 10.99 -37.79
C VAL A 482 8.40 10.36 -38.24
N GLU A 483 9.32 10.10 -37.30
CA GLU A 483 10.62 9.46 -37.59
C GLU A 483 10.53 7.93 -37.77
N SER A 484 9.57 7.27 -37.13
CA SER A 484 9.24 5.87 -37.45
C SER A 484 8.16 5.83 -38.52
N GLU A 485 8.29 5.04 -39.58
CA GLU A 485 7.18 4.72 -40.50
C GLU A 485 6.05 4.05 -39.72
N SER A 486 5.19 4.85 -39.10
CA SER A 486 4.07 4.36 -38.28
C SER A 486 3.09 3.61 -39.18
N PRO A 487 2.51 2.48 -38.71
CA PRO A 487 1.49 1.78 -39.48
C PRO A 487 0.33 2.73 -39.83
N PRO A 488 -0.31 2.58 -41.01
CA PRO A 488 -1.51 3.34 -41.35
C PRO A 488 -2.68 2.88 -40.48
N LEU A 489 -2.77 3.43 -39.26
CA LEU A 489 -3.81 3.12 -38.29
C LEU A 489 -5.09 3.89 -38.62
N THR A 490 -6.23 3.20 -38.53
CA THR A 490 -7.55 3.84 -38.62
C THR A 490 -7.78 4.72 -37.38
N GLU A 491 -8.51 5.82 -37.52
CA GLU A 491 -8.84 6.73 -36.40
C GLU A 491 -9.47 6.01 -35.20
N LEU A 492 -10.32 5.00 -35.44
CA LEU A 492 -10.90 4.16 -34.40
C LEU A 492 -9.81 3.41 -33.60
N ARG A 493 -8.84 2.82 -34.31
CA ARG A 493 -7.76 2.04 -33.71
C ARG A 493 -6.80 2.92 -32.93
N LYS A 494 -6.51 4.11 -33.46
CA LYS A 494 -5.74 5.14 -32.75
C LYS A 494 -6.44 5.58 -31.45
N ALA A 495 -7.75 5.80 -31.50
CA ALA A 495 -8.53 6.16 -30.31
C ALA A 495 -8.55 5.03 -29.26
N GLU A 496 -8.58 3.77 -29.69
CA GLU A 496 -8.50 2.60 -28.83
C GLU A 496 -7.14 2.50 -28.12
N LEU A 497 -6.03 2.59 -28.86
CA LEU A 497 -4.67 2.61 -28.27
C LEU A 497 -4.48 3.80 -27.31
N ASP A 498 -5.06 4.95 -27.66
CA ASP A 498 -5.06 6.14 -26.81
C ASP A 498 -5.90 5.98 -25.53
N ALA A 499 -6.99 5.20 -25.59
CA ALA A 499 -7.73 4.81 -24.39
C ALA A 499 -6.90 3.87 -23.49
N PHE A 500 -6.19 2.90 -24.07
CA PHE A 500 -5.31 2.01 -23.29
C PHE A 500 -4.17 2.77 -22.62
N ALA A 501 -3.47 3.66 -23.34
CA ALA A 501 -2.40 4.43 -22.75
C ALA A 501 -2.89 5.37 -21.64
N ARG A 502 -4.03 6.05 -21.83
CA ARG A 502 -4.67 6.86 -20.78
C ARG A 502 -4.96 6.04 -19.53
N ARG A 503 -5.56 4.86 -19.71
CA ARG A 503 -5.93 3.99 -18.59
C ARG A 503 -4.68 3.50 -17.86
N LEU A 504 -3.65 3.07 -18.58
CA LEU A 504 -2.41 2.59 -17.99
C LEU A 504 -1.64 3.69 -17.25
N GLN A 505 -1.61 4.90 -17.82
CA GLN A 505 -1.07 6.10 -17.19
C GLN A 505 -1.84 6.47 -15.93
N GLY A 506 -3.18 6.42 -15.96
CA GLY A 506 -4.03 6.68 -14.80
C GLY A 506 -3.79 5.68 -13.67
N LEU A 507 -3.68 4.39 -13.98
CA LEU A 507 -3.35 3.35 -13.01
C LEU A 507 -1.96 3.59 -12.40
N THR A 508 -0.96 3.82 -13.25
CA THR A 508 0.42 4.07 -12.80
C THR A 508 0.52 5.34 -11.95
N LYS A 509 -0.18 6.41 -12.32
CA LYS A 509 -0.28 7.64 -11.54
C LYS A 509 -0.91 7.36 -10.17
N SER A 510 -1.93 6.53 -10.08
CA SER A 510 -2.53 6.12 -8.80
C SER A 510 -1.49 5.44 -7.90
N VAL A 511 -0.71 4.51 -8.46
CA VAL A 511 0.32 3.75 -7.75
C VAL A 511 1.50 4.62 -7.34
N SER A 512 1.82 5.64 -8.13
CA SER A 512 2.91 6.57 -7.81
C SER A 512 2.67 7.43 -6.56
N ARG A 513 1.43 7.52 -6.09
CA ARG A 513 1.05 8.29 -4.90
C ARG A 513 1.43 7.60 -3.60
N TYR A 514 1.81 6.33 -3.66
CA TYR A 514 2.23 5.61 -2.48
C TYR A 514 3.67 5.99 -2.11
N PRO A 515 3.95 6.28 -0.83
CA PRO A 515 5.27 6.71 -0.40
C PRO A 515 6.36 5.66 -0.66
N THR A 516 6.02 4.37 -0.51
CA THR A 516 6.94 3.26 -0.84
C THR A 516 7.37 3.31 -2.31
N PHE A 517 6.43 3.52 -3.23
CA PHE A 517 6.73 3.67 -4.66
C PHE A 517 7.65 4.88 -4.88
N ARG A 518 7.37 6.02 -4.21
CA ARG A 518 8.20 7.22 -4.31
C ARG A 518 9.65 6.98 -3.89
N ARG A 519 9.89 6.23 -2.81
CA ARG A 519 11.25 5.89 -2.36
C ARG A 519 12.02 5.10 -3.41
N HIS A 520 11.43 4.02 -3.92
CA HIS A 520 12.05 3.21 -4.99
C HIS A 520 12.26 4.02 -6.26
N PHE A 521 11.32 4.91 -6.59
CA PHE A 521 11.43 5.80 -7.75
C PHE A 521 12.60 6.79 -7.63
N VAL A 522 12.78 7.44 -6.47
CA VAL A 522 13.92 8.34 -6.23
C VAL A 522 15.25 7.58 -6.35
N GLU A 523 15.31 6.35 -5.84
CA GLU A 523 16.48 5.50 -6.00
C GLU A 523 16.75 5.14 -7.47
N LEU A 524 15.70 4.80 -8.23
CA LEU A 524 15.78 4.53 -9.66
C LEU A 524 16.31 5.75 -10.43
N VAL A 525 15.77 6.95 -10.20
CA VAL A 525 16.25 8.19 -10.84
C VAL A 525 17.71 8.47 -10.50
N LYS A 526 18.11 8.25 -9.24
CA LYS A 526 19.51 8.42 -8.82
C LYS A 526 20.45 7.44 -9.53
N LYS A 527 20.05 6.17 -9.68
CA LYS A 527 20.84 5.16 -10.40
C LYS A 527 20.95 5.52 -11.89
N LEU A 528 19.84 5.86 -12.55
CA LEU A 528 19.84 6.29 -13.96
C LEU A 528 20.73 7.52 -14.20
N SER A 529 20.72 8.49 -13.29
CA SER A 529 21.63 9.65 -13.36
C SER A 529 23.10 9.23 -13.29
N ASN A 530 23.46 8.40 -12.31
CA ASN A 530 24.84 7.94 -12.17
C ASN A 530 25.30 7.15 -13.41
N ASP A 531 24.43 6.34 -14.00
CA ASP A 531 24.74 5.56 -15.21
C ASP A 531 24.93 6.47 -16.44
N LEU A 532 24.18 7.57 -16.53
CA LEU A 532 24.37 8.60 -17.55
C LEU A 532 25.73 9.32 -17.37
N ASP A 533 26.04 9.74 -16.15
CA ASP A 533 27.30 10.43 -15.82
C ASP A 533 28.53 9.53 -16.09
N ASN A 534 28.44 8.24 -15.72
CA ASN A 534 29.47 7.25 -15.99
C ASN A 534 29.69 6.97 -17.48
N LYS A 535 28.65 7.10 -18.31
CA LYS A 535 28.78 7.02 -19.77
C LYS A 535 29.44 8.28 -20.31
N HIS A 536 28.99 9.47 -19.88
CA HIS A 536 29.58 10.74 -20.31
C HIS A 536 31.08 10.80 -19.99
N ASN A 537 31.48 10.41 -18.78
CA ASN A 537 32.88 10.34 -18.35
C ASN A 537 33.71 9.30 -19.17
N ARG A 538 33.09 8.23 -19.66
CA ARG A 538 33.74 7.26 -20.55
C ARG A 538 33.93 7.80 -21.98
N PHE A 539 33.02 8.62 -22.46
CA PHE A 539 33.15 9.31 -23.76
C PHE A 539 34.16 10.46 -23.70
N GLU A 540 34.25 11.20 -22.59
CA GLU A 540 35.27 12.25 -22.40
C GLU A 540 36.67 11.70 -22.06
N GLY A 541 36.75 10.55 -21.37
CA GLY A 541 38.02 9.88 -21.05
C GLY A 541 38.76 9.27 -22.26
N GLY A 542 38.14 9.23 -23.43
CA GLY A 542 38.74 8.77 -24.70
C GLY A 542 39.54 9.84 -25.44
N SER A 543 39.40 11.12 -25.08
CA SER A 543 40.20 12.20 -25.66
C SER A 543 41.29 12.64 -24.69
N ARG A 544 42.55 12.26 -24.97
CA ARG A 544 43.72 12.90 -24.36
C ARG A 544 43.69 14.40 -24.71
N SER A 545 43.39 15.25 -23.74
CA SER A 545 43.88 16.63 -23.76
C SER A 545 44.23 17.13 -22.35
N VAL A 546 45.30 17.91 -22.31
CA VAL A 546 46.16 18.31 -21.18
C VAL A 546 45.42 19.25 -20.20
N PRO A 547 45.72 19.21 -18.88
CA PRO A 547 45.03 20.07 -17.92
C PRO A 547 45.50 21.52 -18.01
N ARG A 548 44.55 22.47 -17.93
CA ARG A 548 44.82 23.86 -17.52
C ARG A 548 43.82 24.35 -16.47
N PRO A 549 44.23 25.31 -15.62
CA PRO A 549 43.78 25.37 -14.23
C PRO A 549 42.81 26.52 -13.93
N GLY A 550 41.95 26.29 -12.94
CA GLY A 550 41.48 27.30 -12.00
C GLY A 550 40.16 28.00 -12.33
N LYS A 551 39.16 27.81 -11.45
CA LYS A 551 38.79 28.84 -10.46
C LYS A 551 37.95 28.24 -9.32
N THR A 552 38.55 28.31 -8.14
CA THR A 552 37.98 28.14 -6.79
C THR A 552 36.84 29.13 -6.52
N VAL A 553 35.91 28.73 -5.62
CA VAL A 553 34.95 29.49 -4.75
C VAL A 553 33.59 28.78 -4.87
N SER A 554 32.92 28.23 -3.84
CA SER A 554 33.09 28.19 -2.39
C SER A 554 32.28 27.00 -1.83
N ARG A 555 32.93 26.08 -1.10
CA ARG A 555 32.25 25.16 -0.16
C ARG A 555 32.57 25.65 1.25
N ILE A 556 31.61 26.29 1.89
CA ILE A 556 31.60 26.50 3.33
C ILE A 556 30.28 25.92 3.83
N PHE A 557 30.35 24.74 4.42
CA PHE A 557 29.73 24.35 5.70
C PHE A 557 29.87 22.83 5.86
N SER A 558 30.96 22.40 6.52
CA SER A 558 31.07 21.07 7.13
C SER A 558 31.66 21.25 8.52
N GLN A 559 30.83 21.03 9.53
CA GLN A 559 31.22 21.08 10.93
C GLN A 559 32.10 19.87 11.31
N LYS A 560 33.29 20.21 11.82
CA LYS A 560 34.05 19.59 12.93
C LYS A 560 33.73 18.13 13.28
N SER A 561 34.64 17.23 12.90
CA SER A 561 34.87 15.93 13.58
C SER A 561 36.00 16.10 14.60
N PHE A 562 35.74 15.72 15.86
CA PHE A 562 36.77 15.58 16.89
C PHE A 562 37.70 14.40 16.56
N LYS A 563 38.98 14.69 16.31
CA LYS A 563 40.08 13.71 16.33
C LYS A 563 40.71 13.71 17.72
N LYS A 564 40.88 12.54 18.33
CA LYS A 564 41.90 12.31 19.37
C LYS A 564 43.00 11.43 18.77
N LYS A 565 44.20 12.00 18.66
CA LYS A 565 45.47 11.37 18.28
C LYS A 565 46.18 10.86 19.54
N THR A 566 46.93 9.77 19.39
CA THR A 566 48.31 9.52 19.92
C THR A 566 48.74 8.18 19.30
N SER A 567 49.54 8.07 18.23
CA SER A 567 51.01 8.23 18.06
C SER A 567 51.87 7.40 19.04
N SER A 568 52.58 6.37 18.54
CA SER A 568 54.05 6.40 18.38
C SER A 568 54.60 5.19 17.59
N ASN A 569 55.59 5.50 16.75
CA ASN A 569 56.51 4.73 15.90
C ASN A 569 57.19 3.44 16.43
N GLY A 570 57.70 2.67 15.45
CA GLY A 570 58.95 1.87 15.50
C GLY A 570 58.73 0.42 15.05
N SER A 571 58.87 0.05 13.76
CA SER A 571 60.09 -0.21 12.95
C SER A 571 60.42 -1.71 12.83
N ASP A 572 60.61 -2.11 11.58
CA ASP A 572 61.41 -3.21 11.01
C ASP A 572 60.87 -4.66 10.85
N GLN A 573 60.72 -4.99 9.56
CA GLN A 573 61.18 -6.20 8.82
C GLN A 573 61.04 -7.58 9.48
N ASP A 574 60.23 -8.47 8.89
CA ASP A 574 60.67 -9.38 7.83
C ASP A 574 59.53 -10.33 7.36
N SER A 575 59.47 -10.57 6.05
CA SER A 575 58.78 -11.71 5.41
C SER A 575 59.71 -12.95 5.44
N PRO A 576 59.37 -14.19 4.99
CA PRO A 576 58.30 -14.53 4.03
C PRO A 576 57.64 -15.94 4.15
N ASN A 577 56.74 -16.19 3.19
CA ASN A 577 56.50 -17.47 2.49
C ASN A 577 55.75 -18.63 3.17
N ARG A 578 54.57 -18.98 2.60
CA ARG A 578 54.32 -20.06 1.60
C ARG A 578 52.81 -20.35 1.59
N GLY A 579 52.10 -20.19 0.48
CA GLY A 579 51.85 -21.25 -0.52
C GLY A 579 50.44 -21.83 -0.29
N LEU A 580 49.37 -21.32 -0.89
CA LEU A 580 48.91 -21.48 -2.27
C LEU A 580 48.71 -22.95 -2.69
N ARG A 581 47.42 -23.32 -2.84
CA ARG A 581 46.83 -24.28 -3.80
C ARG A 581 47.23 -25.75 -3.67
N ASP A 582 46.43 -26.73 -4.04
CA ASP A 582 45.01 -26.97 -4.41
C ASP A 582 45.06 -28.45 -4.84
N ILE A 583 43.96 -29.22 -4.65
CA ILE A 583 43.41 -30.19 -5.63
C ILE A 583 44.36 -31.38 -6.02
N ASP A 584 44.08 -32.67 -5.79
CA ASP A 584 42.97 -33.48 -6.30
C ASP A 584 42.98 -34.93 -5.74
N ILE A 585 41.78 -35.51 -5.63
CA ILE A 585 41.35 -36.90 -5.95
C ILE A 585 42.09 -38.10 -5.33
N VAL A 586 41.41 -38.84 -4.44
CA VAL A 586 40.63 -40.07 -4.73
C VAL A 586 39.37 -40.08 -3.87
#